data_AF-A0A5B1LU20-F1
#
_entry.id   AF-A0A5B1LU20-F1
#
_cell.length_a   1.000
_cell.length_b   1.000
_cell.length_c   1.000
_cell.angle_alpha   90.00
_cell.angle_beta   90.00
_cell.angle_gamma   90.00
#
_symmetry.space_group_name_H-M   'P 1'
#
loop_
_entity.id
_entity.type
_entity.pdbx_description
1 polymer ?
#
loop_
_entity_poly.entity_id
_entity_poly.type
_entity_poly.pdbx_seq_one_letter_code
_entity_poly.pdbx_strand_id
1 'polypeptide(L)'
;MSPADKRAALLALPPAEGRLAELRLRVMAASADVADADGARDVAAWLASRTQADSAGLRGDQALATALDSRWGRVAAGMASGVVSAEQARVIVHGLEALPARVGIEVLARAEEQLVTYAREFKPSELRRLARHILDVVAPEIAEAEEAKRLEDEERHAREKCRLSLRPLGEGSTRLSGVIPDADAARLRTYLESFTSPRKADDAVPGEEDRIPYPRKLGQSFCSLLEHLDPVWLPVHGADATPVVVTITLDSL
;
A
#
# COMPACT_ATOMS: atom_id res chain seq x y z
N MET A 1 -19.36 -35.64 32.88
CA MET A 1 -18.11 -35.25 32.20
C MET A 1 -17.15 -34.64 33.21
N SER A 2 -15.97 -35.25 33.32
CA SER A 2 -14.85 -34.72 34.08
C SER A 2 -14.31 -33.42 33.44
N PRO A 3 -13.52 -32.60 34.15
CA PRO A 3 -12.81 -31.47 33.55
C PRO A 3 -11.88 -31.87 32.40
N ALA A 4 -11.30 -33.08 32.44
CA ALA A 4 -10.47 -33.61 31.35
C ALA A 4 -11.31 -33.88 30.09
N ASP A 5 -12.49 -34.49 30.25
CA ASP A 5 -13.41 -34.76 29.13
C ASP A 5 -13.88 -33.45 28.48
N LYS A 6 -14.17 -32.43 29.31
CA LYS A 6 -14.58 -31.10 28.82
C LYS A 6 -13.45 -30.44 28.01
N ARG A 7 -12.20 -30.51 28.48
CA ARG A 7 -11.04 -29.98 27.75
C ARG A 7 -10.82 -30.71 26.43
N ALA A 8 -10.88 -32.04 26.43
CA ALA A 8 -10.74 -32.84 25.22
C ALA A 8 -11.84 -32.50 24.20
N ALA A 9 -13.09 -32.37 24.63
CA ALA A 9 -14.21 -31.99 23.78
C ALA A 9 -14.03 -30.58 23.18
N LEU A 10 -13.68 -29.57 24.00
CA LEU A 10 -13.47 -28.21 23.54
C LEU A 10 -12.35 -28.09 22.49
N LEU A 11 -11.33 -28.95 22.56
CA LEU A 11 -10.23 -28.97 21.58
C LEU A 11 -10.57 -29.79 20.32
N ALA A 12 -11.48 -30.76 20.41
CA ALA A 12 -11.87 -31.62 19.28
C ALA A 12 -12.97 -31.02 18.38
N LEU A 13 -13.81 -30.13 18.93
CA LEU A 13 -14.91 -29.51 18.19
C LEU A 13 -14.45 -28.63 17.01
N PRO A 14 -13.49 -27.71 17.14
CA PRO A 14 -13.14 -26.82 16.03
C PRO A 14 -12.62 -27.56 14.77
N PRO A 15 -11.73 -28.58 14.88
CA PRO A 15 -11.36 -29.40 13.73
C PRO A 15 -12.56 -30.14 13.11
N ALA A 16 -13.53 -30.57 13.92
CA ALA A 16 -14.75 -31.22 13.42
C ALA A 16 -15.66 -30.24 12.67
N GLU A 17 -15.82 -29.01 13.18
CA GLU A 17 -16.51 -27.92 12.50
C GLU A 17 -15.85 -27.56 11.16
N GLY A 18 -14.51 -27.53 11.13
CA GLY A 18 -13.74 -27.31 9.89
C GLY A 18 -14.03 -28.37 8.83
N ARG A 19 -14.03 -29.66 9.20
CA ARG A 19 -14.37 -30.77 8.30
C ARG A 19 -15.82 -30.72 7.82
N LEU A 20 -16.76 -30.37 8.71
CA LEU A 20 -18.16 -30.21 8.33
C LEU A 20 -18.35 -29.02 7.37
N ALA A 21 -17.66 -27.92 7.63
CA ALA A 21 -17.70 -26.75 6.76
C ALA A 21 -17.14 -27.08 5.38
N GLU A 22 -16.03 -27.81 5.30
CA GLU A 22 -15.47 -28.27 4.03
C GLU A 22 -16.46 -29.16 3.26
N LEU A 23 -17.05 -30.16 3.92
CA LEU A 23 -18.03 -31.04 3.27
C LEU A 23 -19.20 -30.25 2.71
N ARG A 24 -19.72 -29.28 3.48
CA ARG A 24 -20.80 -28.40 3.02
C ARG A 24 -20.39 -27.59 1.80
N LEU A 25 -19.19 -27.01 1.79
CA LEU A 25 -18.68 -26.24 0.64
C LEU A 25 -18.50 -27.13 -0.59
N ARG A 26 -17.99 -28.35 -0.43
CA ARG A 26 -17.83 -29.32 -1.52
C ARG A 26 -19.18 -29.71 -2.13
N VAL A 27 -20.18 -30.00 -1.30
CA VAL A 27 -21.55 -30.27 -1.78
C VAL A 27 -22.11 -29.05 -2.49
N MET A 28 -21.91 -27.85 -1.93
CA MET A 28 -22.39 -26.61 -2.54
C MET A 28 -21.80 -26.36 -3.94
N ALA A 29 -20.50 -26.62 -4.13
CA ALA A 29 -19.84 -26.50 -5.45
C ALA A 29 -20.43 -27.48 -6.48
N ALA A 30 -20.82 -28.67 -6.05
CA ALA A 30 -21.36 -29.72 -6.91
C ALA A 30 -22.89 -29.65 -7.14
N SER A 31 -23.61 -28.67 -6.56
CA SER A 31 -25.09 -28.63 -6.54
C SER A 31 -25.70 -27.60 -7.50
N ALA A 32 -24.99 -27.21 -8.57
CA ALA A 32 -25.52 -26.24 -9.54
C ALA A 32 -26.82 -26.74 -10.20
N ASP A 33 -26.90 -28.03 -10.48
CA ASP A 33 -28.07 -28.74 -10.99
C ASP A 33 -29.31 -28.64 -10.09
N VAL A 34 -29.12 -28.60 -8.77
CA VAL A 34 -30.21 -28.42 -7.79
C VAL A 34 -30.83 -27.03 -7.92
N ALA A 35 -30.00 -25.99 -8.11
CA ALA A 35 -30.50 -24.63 -8.33
C ALA A 35 -31.27 -24.53 -9.65
N ASP A 36 -30.73 -25.13 -10.72
CA ASP A 36 -31.34 -25.13 -12.05
C ASP A 36 -32.69 -25.87 -12.06
N ALA A 37 -32.77 -27.05 -11.44
CA ALA A 37 -33.99 -27.86 -11.39
C ALA A 37 -35.16 -27.14 -10.68
N ASP A 38 -34.84 -26.35 -9.66
CA ASP A 38 -35.81 -25.62 -8.85
C ASP A 38 -36.00 -24.15 -9.31
N GLY A 39 -35.35 -23.73 -10.41
CA GLY A 39 -35.46 -22.38 -10.96
C GLY A 39 -34.85 -21.29 -10.08
N ALA A 40 -33.88 -21.63 -9.23
CA ALA A 40 -33.15 -20.66 -8.43
C ALA A 40 -31.97 -20.07 -9.22
N ARG A 41 -31.61 -18.81 -8.93
CA ARG A 41 -30.52 -18.11 -9.63
C ARG A 41 -29.15 -18.78 -9.43
N ASP A 42 -28.91 -19.29 -8.23
CA ASP A 42 -27.69 -19.95 -7.81
C ASP A 42 -27.96 -20.77 -6.54
N VAL A 43 -26.99 -21.60 -6.14
CA VAL A 43 -27.10 -22.49 -4.97
C VAL A 43 -27.28 -21.69 -3.67
N ALA A 44 -26.62 -20.53 -3.55
CA ALA A 44 -26.76 -19.64 -2.41
C ALA A 44 -28.17 -19.08 -2.29
N ALA A 45 -28.79 -18.62 -3.38
CA ALA A 45 -30.16 -18.15 -3.42
C ALA A 45 -31.14 -19.29 -3.12
N TRP A 46 -30.88 -20.49 -3.66
CA TRP A 46 -31.66 -21.69 -3.39
C TRP A 46 -31.65 -22.06 -1.90
N LEU A 47 -30.48 -21.99 -1.25
CA LEU A 47 -30.33 -22.22 0.20
C LEU A 47 -30.96 -21.10 1.03
N ALA A 48 -30.78 -19.84 0.64
CA ALA A 48 -31.31 -18.68 1.36
C ALA A 48 -32.83 -18.68 1.40
N SER A 49 -33.51 -19.13 0.33
CA SER A 49 -34.96 -19.21 0.29
C SER A 49 -35.55 -20.37 1.11
N ARG A 50 -34.71 -21.32 1.56
CA ARG A 50 -35.12 -22.55 2.27
C ARG A 50 -34.58 -22.66 3.70
N THR A 51 -33.68 -21.76 4.09
CA THR A 51 -33.06 -21.75 5.41
C THR A 51 -33.23 -20.39 6.08
N GLN A 52 -32.83 -20.29 7.35
CA GLN A 52 -32.77 -19.00 8.06
C GLN A 52 -31.39 -18.34 7.95
N ALA A 53 -30.55 -18.78 7.01
CA ALA A 53 -29.21 -18.24 6.82
C ALA A 53 -29.23 -16.94 5.99
N ASP A 54 -28.29 -16.05 6.26
CA ASP A 54 -28.18 -14.79 5.53
C ASP A 54 -27.65 -15.02 4.09
N SER A 55 -28.24 -14.27 3.15
CA SER A 55 -27.88 -14.36 1.73
C SER A 55 -26.44 -13.95 1.45
N ALA A 56 -25.90 -12.95 2.15
CA ALA A 56 -24.53 -12.52 1.91
C ALA A 56 -23.52 -13.58 2.40
N GLY A 57 -23.79 -14.19 3.55
CA GLY A 57 -23.01 -15.32 4.06
C GLY A 57 -22.99 -16.51 3.08
N LEU A 58 -24.16 -16.92 2.57
CA LEU A 58 -24.27 -18.03 1.62
C LEU A 58 -23.59 -17.76 0.28
N ARG A 59 -23.65 -16.53 -0.24
CA ARG A 59 -22.91 -16.16 -1.47
C ARG A 59 -21.40 -16.18 -1.23
N GLY A 60 -20.94 -15.70 -0.08
CA GLY A 60 -19.53 -15.79 0.30
C GLY A 60 -19.05 -17.24 0.40
N ASP A 61 -19.89 -18.12 0.94
CA ASP A 61 -19.63 -19.55 0.97
C ASP A 61 -19.64 -20.18 -0.42
N GLN A 62 -20.55 -19.79 -1.31
CA GLN A 62 -20.56 -20.28 -2.69
C GLN A 62 -19.29 -19.87 -3.45
N ALA A 63 -18.86 -18.61 -3.27
CA ALA A 63 -17.63 -18.13 -3.87
C ALA A 63 -16.42 -18.91 -3.36
N LEU A 64 -16.33 -19.13 -2.04
CA LEU A 64 -15.29 -19.97 -1.46
C LEU A 64 -15.36 -21.41 -1.99
N ALA A 65 -16.54 -22.02 -2.04
CA ALA A 65 -16.74 -23.36 -2.56
C ALA A 65 -16.23 -23.51 -3.99
N THR A 66 -16.57 -22.56 -4.86
CA THR A 66 -16.11 -22.52 -6.26
C THR A 66 -14.59 -22.37 -6.35
N ALA A 67 -13.99 -21.51 -5.52
CA ALA A 67 -12.54 -21.29 -5.51
C ALA A 67 -11.77 -22.53 -5.02
N LEU A 68 -12.28 -23.21 -3.99
CA LEU A 68 -11.71 -24.45 -3.46
C LEU A 68 -11.79 -25.62 -4.45
N ASP A 69 -12.92 -25.74 -5.16
CA ASP A 69 -13.15 -26.81 -6.14
C ASP A 69 -12.29 -26.63 -7.41
N SER A 70 -12.17 -25.38 -7.89
CA SER A 70 -11.51 -25.10 -9.17
C SER A 70 -9.99 -24.92 -9.09
N ARG A 71 -9.47 -24.33 -8.01
CA ARG A 71 -8.07 -23.85 -7.97
C ARG A 71 -7.33 -24.17 -6.69
N TRP A 72 -7.99 -24.12 -5.52
CA TRP A 72 -7.33 -24.16 -4.21
C TRP A 72 -7.52 -25.50 -3.49
N GLY A 73 -7.11 -26.57 -4.18
CA GLY A 73 -7.29 -27.95 -3.71
C GLY A 73 -6.51 -28.28 -2.43
N ARG A 74 -5.36 -27.65 -2.16
CA ARG A 74 -4.62 -27.89 -0.91
C ARG A 74 -5.32 -27.25 0.28
N VAL A 75 -5.95 -26.09 0.08
CA VAL A 75 -6.76 -25.45 1.12
C VAL A 75 -7.97 -26.35 1.45
N ALA A 76 -8.64 -26.88 0.42
CA ALA A 76 -9.75 -27.82 0.60
C ALA A 76 -9.31 -29.07 1.37
N ALA A 77 -8.17 -29.68 0.99
CA ALA A 77 -7.61 -30.83 1.70
C ALA A 77 -7.26 -30.50 3.17
N GLY A 78 -6.69 -29.31 3.43
CA GLY A 78 -6.40 -28.86 4.78
C GLY A 78 -7.66 -28.68 5.65
N MET A 79 -8.77 -28.23 5.07
CA MET A 79 -10.05 -28.18 5.78
C MET A 79 -10.63 -29.59 6.01
N ALA A 80 -10.53 -30.49 5.02
CA ALA A 80 -11.00 -31.86 5.11
C ALA A 80 -10.25 -32.68 6.18
N SER A 81 -8.99 -32.35 6.46
CA SER A 81 -8.23 -32.92 7.60
C SER A 81 -8.54 -32.24 8.94
N GLY A 82 -9.27 -31.12 8.95
CA GLY A 82 -9.54 -30.30 10.14
C GLY A 82 -8.34 -29.46 10.60
N VAL A 83 -7.35 -29.24 9.72
CA VAL A 83 -6.17 -28.39 9.98
C VAL A 83 -6.50 -26.93 9.71
N VAL A 84 -7.34 -26.67 8.71
CA VAL A 84 -7.73 -25.33 8.29
C VAL A 84 -9.21 -25.10 8.65
N SER A 85 -9.51 -24.03 9.37
CA SER A 85 -10.89 -23.61 9.64
C SER A 85 -11.49 -22.87 8.44
N ALA A 86 -12.83 -22.77 8.37
CA ALA A 86 -13.50 -22.03 7.29
C ALA A 86 -13.07 -20.55 7.23
N GLU A 87 -12.81 -19.92 8.37
CA GLU A 87 -12.31 -18.53 8.42
C GLU A 87 -10.89 -18.43 7.88
N GLN A 88 -10.00 -19.36 8.25
CA GLN A 88 -8.64 -19.39 7.72
C GLN A 88 -8.66 -19.63 6.21
N ALA A 89 -9.50 -20.54 5.71
CA ALA A 89 -9.63 -20.80 4.28
C ALA A 89 -10.04 -19.55 3.49
N ARG A 90 -11.05 -18.78 3.96
CA ARG A 90 -11.43 -17.50 3.34
C ARG A 90 -10.26 -16.52 3.27
N VAL A 91 -9.48 -16.42 4.35
CA VAL A 91 -8.31 -15.53 4.40
C VAL A 91 -7.23 -15.96 3.43
N ILE A 92 -6.93 -17.26 3.37
CA ILE A 92 -5.91 -17.82 2.48
C ILE A 92 -6.31 -17.60 1.02
N VAL A 93 -7.53 -18.00 0.63
CA VAL A 93 -8.06 -17.83 -0.73
C VAL A 93 -8.05 -16.36 -1.13
N HIS A 94 -8.56 -15.46 -0.28
CA HIS A 94 -8.54 -14.03 -0.58
C HIS A 94 -7.12 -13.49 -0.76
N GLY A 95 -6.16 -13.94 0.07
CA GLY A 95 -4.77 -13.54 -0.06
C GLY A 95 -4.13 -14.03 -1.36
N LEU A 96 -4.40 -15.27 -1.76
CA LEU A 96 -3.90 -15.86 -3.00
C LEU A 96 -4.53 -15.20 -4.25
N GLU A 97 -5.79 -14.81 -4.19
CA GLU A 97 -6.48 -14.10 -5.27
C GLU A 97 -6.07 -12.63 -5.40
N ALA A 98 -5.57 -12.04 -4.32
CA ALA A 98 -4.99 -10.69 -4.33
C ALA A 98 -3.57 -10.66 -4.91
N LEU A 99 -2.95 -11.81 -5.17
CA LEU A 99 -1.63 -11.87 -5.78
C LEU A 99 -1.67 -11.37 -7.22
N PRO A 100 -0.62 -10.67 -7.70
CA PRO A 100 -0.64 -10.13 -9.04
C PRO A 100 -0.75 -11.19 -10.14
N ALA A 101 -1.42 -10.86 -11.25
CA ALA A 101 -1.69 -11.81 -12.34
C ALA A 101 -0.43 -12.39 -13.03
N ARG A 102 0.72 -11.72 -12.91
CA ARG A 102 2.01 -12.21 -13.44
C ARG A 102 2.71 -13.24 -12.56
N VAL A 103 2.17 -13.53 -11.38
CA VAL A 103 2.69 -14.61 -10.54
C VAL A 103 2.40 -15.94 -11.22
N GLY A 104 3.46 -16.71 -11.51
CA GLY A 104 3.34 -18.00 -12.18
C GLY A 104 2.61 -19.05 -11.32
N ILE A 105 2.07 -20.07 -11.99
CA ILE A 105 1.30 -21.17 -11.36
C ILE A 105 2.12 -21.88 -10.28
N GLU A 106 3.43 -22.07 -10.50
CA GLU A 106 4.33 -22.70 -9.53
C GLU A 106 4.47 -21.89 -8.24
N VAL A 107 4.61 -20.56 -8.36
CA VAL A 107 4.71 -19.65 -7.21
C VAL A 107 3.39 -19.63 -6.43
N LEU A 108 2.26 -19.61 -7.13
CA LEU A 108 0.94 -19.72 -6.50
C LEU A 108 0.77 -21.05 -5.74
N ALA A 109 1.20 -22.16 -6.33
CA ALA A 109 1.16 -23.46 -5.68
C ALA A 109 2.02 -23.50 -4.41
N ARG A 110 3.22 -22.93 -4.46
CA ARG A 110 4.12 -22.83 -3.30
C ARG A 110 3.55 -21.89 -2.22
N ALA A 111 2.91 -20.79 -2.63
CA ALA A 111 2.23 -19.86 -1.72
C ALA A 111 1.04 -20.53 -1.01
N GLU A 112 0.23 -21.28 -1.75
CA GLU A 112 -0.87 -22.06 -1.20
C GLU A 112 -0.37 -23.06 -0.15
N GLU A 113 0.65 -23.84 -0.48
CA GLU A 113 1.24 -24.84 0.42
C GLU A 113 1.78 -24.21 1.72
N GLN A 114 2.51 -23.09 1.61
CA GLN A 114 3.05 -22.38 2.77
C GLN A 114 1.93 -21.81 3.65
N LEU A 115 0.89 -21.20 3.06
CA LEU A 115 -0.22 -20.65 3.84
C LEU A 115 -1.05 -21.74 4.55
N VAL A 116 -1.23 -22.91 3.93
CA VAL A 116 -1.86 -24.08 4.57
C VAL A 116 -0.99 -24.60 5.72
N THR A 117 0.34 -24.57 5.57
CA THR A 117 1.26 -24.95 6.65
C THR A 117 1.14 -23.99 7.83
N TYR A 118 1.14 -22.68 7.57
CA TYR A 118 0.94 -21.65 8.59
C TYR A 118 -0.41 -21.73 9.31
N ALA A 119 -1.45 -22.27 8.67
CA ALA A 119 -2.76 -22.41 9.31
C ALA A 119 -2.75 -23.30 10.57
N ARG A 120 -1.73 -24.16 10.74
CA ARG A 120 -1.55 -24.98 11.96
C ARG A 120 -1.21 -24.16 13.20
N GLU A 121 -0.55 -23.02 13.01
CA GLU A 121 0.07 -22.24 14.09
C GLU A 121 -0.55 -20.85 14.24
N PHE A 122 -1.08 -20.28 13.15
CA PHE A 122 -1.53 -18.90 13.11
C PHE A 122 -3.04 -18.75 13.01
N LYS A 123 -3.61 -17.80 13.76
CA LYS A 123 -5.04 -17.48 13.71
C LYS A 123 -5.40 -16.70 12.44
N PRO A 124 -6.69 -16.57 12.06
CA PRO A 124 -7.09 -15.89 10.82
C PRO A 124 -6.54 -14.47 10.64
N SER A 125 -6.43 -13.68 11.71
CA SER A 125 -5.88 -12.31 11.61
C SER A 125 -4.37 -12.28 11.34
N GLU A 126 -3.62 -13.23 11.89
CA GLU A 126 -2.18 -13.39 11.64
C GLU A 126 -1.94 -13.93 10.22
N LEU A 127 -2.71 -14.94 9.80
CA LEU A 127 -2.68 -15.44 8.43
C LEU A 127 -2.98 -14.35 7.41
N ARG A 128 -3.91 -13.43 7.72
CA ARG A 128 -4.20 -12.29 6.81
C ARG A 128 -2.97 -11.40 6.62
N ARG A 129 -2.13 -11.25 7.65
CA ARG A 129 -0.87 -10.52 7.54
C ARG A 129 0.17 -11.33 6.75
N LEU A 130 0.32 -12.61 7.04
CA LEU A 130 1.24 -13.50 6.33
C LEU A 130 0.92 -13.61 4.84
N ALA A 131 -0.37 -13.72 4.48
CA ALA A 131 -0.81 -13.80 3.10
C ALA A 131 -0.49 -12.54 2.27
N ARG A 132 -0.48 -11.35 2.90
CA ARG A 132 -0.05 -10.11 2.21
C ARG A 132 1.44 -10.10 1.88
N HIS A 133 2.24 -10.82 2.66
CA HIS A 133 3.69 -10.88 2.56
C HIS A 133 4.17 -12.26 2.05
N ILE A 134 3.28 -13.06 1.45
CA ILE A 134 3.62 -14.42 1.07
C ILE A 134 4.68 -14.46 -0.03
N LEU A 135 4.69 -13.45 -0.92
CA LEU A 135 5.72 -13.34 -1.96
C LEU A 135 7.09 -13.06 -1.38
N ASP A 136 7.20 -12.35 -0.25
CA ASP A 136 8.49 -12.07 0.40
C ASP A 136 9.20 -13.37 0.83
N VAL A 137 8.42 -14.42 1.13
CA VAL A 137 8.92 -15.74 1.53
C VAL A 137 9.04 -16.68 0.32
N VAL A 138 8.05 -16.65 -0.56
CA VAL A 138 7.88 -17.66 -1.60
C VAL A 138 8.51 -17.25 -2.92
N ALA A 139 8.64 -15.98 -3.24
CA ALA A 139 9.26 -15.51 -4.47
C ALA A 139 9.82 -14.09 -4.24
N PRO A 140 10.91 -13.97 -3.45
CA PRO A 140 11.47 -12.67 -3.08
C PRO A 140 11.83 -11.83 -4.30
N GLU A 141 12.32 -12.46 -5.38
CA GLU A 141 12.62 -11.79 -6.65
C GLU A 141 11.38 -11.16 -7.31
N ILE A 142 10.21 -11.79 -7.16
CA ILE A 142 8.95 -11.23 -7.66
C ILE A 142 8.47 -10.11 -6.74
N ALA A 143 8.60 -10.28 -5.42
CA ALA A 143 8.25 -9.25 -4.45
C ALA A 143 9.08 -7.97 -4.64
N GLU A 144 10.39 -8.10 -4.84
CA GLU A 144 11.31 -6.99 -5.13
C GLU A 144 10.95 -6.29 -6.45
N ALA A 145 10.65 -7.05 -7.51
CA ALA A 145 10.22 -6.49 -8.79
C ALA A 145 8.89 -5.72 -8.68
N GLU A 146 7.96 -6.18 -7.84
CA GLU A 146 6.72 -5.45 -7.55
C GLU A 146 6.96 -4.13 -6.86
N GLU A 147 7.82 -4.15 -5.84
CA GLU A 147 8.15 -2.96 -5.08
C GLU A 147 8.87 -1.95 -5.97
N ALA A 148 9.83 -2.40 -6.78
CA ALA A 148 10.51 -1.57 -7.77
C ALA A 148 9.52 -0.92 -8.74
N LYS A 149 8.59 -1.70 -9.31
CA LYS A 149 7.58 -1.17 -10.23
C LYS A 149 6.64 -0.18 -9.55
N ARG A 150 6.21 -0.44 -8.31
CA ARG A 150 5.37 0.49 -7.56
C ARG A 150 6.09 1.83 -7.34
N LEU A 151 7.36 1.78 -6.97
CA LEU A 151 8.19 2.98 -6.81
C LEU A 151 8.37 3.72 -8.15
N GLU A 152 8.61 3.00 -9.24
CA GLU A 152 8.69 3.61 -10.59
C GLU A 152 7.37 4.28 -11.00
N ASP A 153 6.23 3.65 -10.69
CA ASP A 153 4.89 4.20 -10.94
C ASP A 153 4.64 5.46 -10.11
N GLU A 154 5.03 5.45 -8.84
CA GLU A 154 4.97 6.62 -7.95
C GLU A 154 5.87 7.76 -8.43
N GLU A 155 7.11 7.46 -8.81
CA GLU A 155 8.03 8.45 -9.38
C GLU A 155 7.50 9.05 -10.68
N ARG A 156 7.01 8.21 -11.59
CA ARG A 156 6.44 8.68 -12.85
C ARG A 156 5.24 9.58 -12.60
N HIS A 157 4.34 9.18 -11.69
CA HIS A 157 3.19 10.01 -11.32
C HIS A 157 3.59 11.33 -10.67
N ALA A 158 4.62 11.33 -9.82
CA ALA A 158 5.17 12.54 -9.24
C ALA A 158 5.74 13.48 -10.31
N ARG A 159 6.44 12.93 -11.31
CA ARG A 159 6.96 13.68 -12.47
C ARG A 159 5.84 14.23 -13.35
N GLU A 160 4.80 13.43 -13.63
CA GLU A 160 3.63 13.86 -14.41
C GLU A 160 2.84 15.00 -13.74
N LYS A 161 2.75 14.97 -12.40
CA LYS A 161 2.09 16.02 -11.61
C LYS A 161 2.98 17.24 -11.35
N CYS A 162 4.27 17.16 -11.69
CA CYS A 162 5.22 18.23 -11.46
C CYS A 162 4.81 19.48 -12.25
N ARG A 163 4.50 20.57 -11.54
CA ARG A 163 4.08 21.84 -12.13
C ARG A 163 4.47 23.00 -11.24
N LEU A 164 4.87 24.11 -11.86
CA LEU A 164 5.19 25.35 -11.18
C LEU A 164 4.42 26.50 -11.84
N SER A 165 3.78 27.34 -11.04
CA SER A 165 2.98 28.49 -11.47
C SER A 165 3.48 29.76 -10.79
N LEU A 166 3.68 30.80 -11.59
CA LEU A 166 4.00 32.16 -11.14
C LEU A 166 2.82 33.07 -11.51
N ARG A 167 2.17 33.66 -10.51
CA ARG A 167 1.05 34.58 -10.71
C ARG A 167 1.40 35.96 -10.15
N PRO A 168 1.56 37.00 -10.99
CA PRO A 168 1.73 38.37 -10.52
C PRO A 168 0.52 38.83 -9.69
N LEU A 169 0.76 39.54 -8.58
CA LEU A 169 -0.30 40.06 -7.70
C LEU A 169 -0.55 41.57 -7.86
N GLY A 170 0.29 42.29 -8.59
CA GLY A 170 0.09 43.71 -8.93
C GLY A 170 0.77 44.72 -7.99
N GLU A 171 1.37 44.28 -6.88
CA GLU A 171 2.05 45.13 -5.87
C GLU A 171 3.57 44.88 -5.79
N GLY A 172 4.19 44.52 -6.92
CA GLY A 172 5.61 44.12 -6.95
C GLY A 172 5.89 42.72 -6.39
N SER A 173 4.85 41.98 -5.97
CA SER A 173 4.96 40.60 -5.52
C SER A 173 4.38 39.61 -6.53
N THR A 174 5.01 38.43 -6.63
CA THR A 174 4.56 37.31 -7.45
C THR A 174 4.34 36.09 -6.56
N ARG A 175 3.18 35.44 -6.69
CA ARG A 175 2.91 34.18 -6.00
C ARG A 175 3.55 33.04 -6.78
N LEU A 176 4.50 32.36 -6.15
CA LEU A 176 5.04 31.07 -6.60
C LEU A 176 4.26 29.93 -5.93
N SER A 177 3.74 29.01 -6.72
CA SER A 177 3.07 27.81 -6.21
C SER A 177 3.31 26.64 -7.15
N GLY A 178 3.61 25.45 -6.61
CA GLY A 178 3.82 24.28 -7.44
C GLY A 178 3.76 22.97 -6.66
N VAL A 179 3.74 21.88 -7.42
CA VAL A 179 3.96 20.52 -6.94
C VAL A 179 5.21 20.03 -7.65
N ILE A 180 6.17 19.49 -6.91
CA ILE A 180 7.40 18.92 -7.44
C ILE A 180 7.62 17.55 -6.78
N PRO A 181 8.40 16.64 -7.39
CA PRO A 181 8.74 15.37 -6.77
C PRO A 181 9.41 15.56 -5.40
N ASP A 182 9.15 14.64 -4.47
CA ASP A 182 9.64 14.73 -3.08
C ASP A 182 11.17 14.78 -3.00
N ALA A 183 11.86 14.04 -3.88
CA ALA A 183 13.32 14.06 -3.96
C ALA A 183 13.86 15.48 -4.30
N ASP A 184 13.20 16.17 -5.24
CA ASP A 184 13.58 17.54 -5.63
C ASP A 184 13.17 18.55 -4.55
N ALA A 185 12.02 18.36 -3.89
CA ALA A 185 11.58 19.18 -2.77
C ALA A 185 12.53 19.08 -1.56
N ALA A 186 12.99 17.87 -1.24
CA ALA A 186 13.98 17.64 -0.19
C ALA A 186 15.30 18.34 -0.53
N ARG A 187 15.77 18.22 -1.77
CA ARG A 187 16.98 18.90 -2.24
C ARG A 187 16.85 20.43 -2.18
N LEU A 188 15.74 20.99 -2.69
CA LEU A 188 15.46 22.43 -2.61
C LEU A 188 15.47 22.89 -1.16
N ARG A 189 14.80 22.16 -0.26
CA ARG A 189 14.77 22.49 1.17
C ARG A 189 16.17 22.53 1.77
N THR A 190 17.01 21.52 1.50
CA THR A 190 18.40 21.51 1.97
C THR A 190 19.18 22.73 1.47
N TYR A 191 19.00 23.12 0.20
CA TYR A 191 19.63 24.34 -0.33
C TYR A 191 19.13 25.58 0.39
N LEU A 192 17.82 25.76 0.54
CA LEU A 192 17.26 26.92 1.24
C LEU A 192 17.72 26.98 2.70
N GLU A 193 17.72 25.85 3.39
CA GLU A 193 18.18 25.76 4.77
C GLU A 193 19.66 26.15 4.91
N SER A 194 20.50 25.79 3.93
CA SER A 194 21.91 26.21 3.90
C SER A 194 22.09 27.73 3.82
N PHE A 195 21.19 28.44 3.11
CA PHE A 195 21.16 29.91 3.06
C PHE A 195 20.54 30.53 4.32
N THR A 196 19.75 29.77 5.09
CA THR A 196 19.25 30.22 6.40
C THR A 196 20.19 29.91 7.57
N SER A 197 21.25 29.13 7.34
CA SER A 197 22.20 28.76 8.39
C SER A 197 22.95 30.01 8.86
N PRO A 198 22.83 30.42 10.13
CA PRO A 198 23.61 31.52 10.64
C PRO A 198 25.08 31.12 10.56
N ARG A 199 25.90 31.86 9.80
CA ARG A 199 27.36 31.82 9.98
C ARG A 199 27.70 32.59 11.26
N LYS A 200 27.20 32.13 12.41
CA LYS A 200 27.52 32.71 13.71
C LYS A 200 28.93 32.21 14.08
N ALA A 201 29.87 33.14 14.28
CA ALA A 201 31.04 32.86 15.11
C ALA A 201 30.55 32.48 16.52
N ASP A 202 31.31 31.64 17.25
CA ASP A 202 30.91 30.99 18.50
C ASP A 202 30.34 31.93 19.60
N ASP A 203 30.56 33.24 19.51
CA ASP A 203 30.14 34.25 20.51
C ASP A 203 28.96 35.16 20.09
N ALA A 204 28.18 34.80 19.07
CA ALA A 204 27.08 35.66 18.59
C ALA A 204 25.81 35.59 19.47
N VAL A 205 25.47 36.71 20.12
CA VAL A 205 24.23 36.93 20.89
C VAL A 205 22.98 36.72 20.00
N PRO A 206 21.90 36.10 20.50
CA PRO A 206 20.66 35.95 19.72
C PRO A 206 20.10 37.32 19.29
N GLY A 207 20.08 37.57 17.97
CA GLY A 207 19.58 38.81 17.36
C GLY A 207 18.14 38.69 16.85
N GLU A 208 17.60 39.78 16.27
CA GLU A 208 16.24 39.81 15.68
C GLU A 208 16.00 38.73 14.60
N GLU A 209 17.05 38.22 13.96
CA GLU A 209 17.00 37.12 12.98
C GLU A 209 16.42 35.81 13.54
N ASP A 210 16.52 35.59 14.86
CA ASP A 210 15.96 34.40 15.52
C ASP A 210 14.42 34.49 15.70
N ARG A 211 13.81 35.68 15.47
CA ARG A 211 12.35 35.91 15.61
C ARG A 211 11.56 35.82 14.30
N ILE A 212 12.23 35.60 13.17
CA ILE A 212 11.55 35.51 11.85
C ILE A 212 10.87 34.14 11.72
N PRO A 213 9.56 34.07 11.39
CA PRO A 213 8.87 32.80 11.17
C PRO A 213 9.53 31.96 10.06
N TYR A 214 9.60 30.63 10.24
CA TYR A 214 10.25 29.71 9.32
C TYR A 214 9.82 29.85 7.84
N PRO A 215 8.53 30.04 7.49
CA PRO A 215 8.14 30.28 6.10
C PRO A 215 8.73 31.56 5.49
N ARG A 216 8.92 32.61 6.31
CA ARG A 216 9.54 33.86 5.87
C ARG A 216 11.05 33.70 5.68
N LYS A 217 11.73 32.92 6.55
CA LYS A 217 13.14 32.55 6.36
C LYS A 217 13.35 31.74 5.08
N LEU A 218 12.49 30.77 4.79
CA LEU A 218 12.51 30.01 3.53
C LEU A 218 12.26 30.91 2.31
N GLY A 219 11.33 31.86 2.39
CA GLY A 219 11.10 32.82 1.30
C GLY A 219 12.30 33.73 1.03
N GLN A 220 12.93 34.25 2.08
CA GLN A 220 14.13 35.09 1.96
C GLN A 220 15.32 34.30 1.39
N SER A 221 15.58 33.10 1.92
CA SER A 221 16.64 32.23 1.40
C SER A 221 16.39 31.80 -0.04
N PHE A 222 15.13 31.66 -0.48
CA PHE A 222 14.81 31.36 -1.88
C PHE A 222 15.19 32.53 -2.79
N CYS A 223 14.94 33.77 -2.38
CA CYS A 223 15.42 34.94 -3.13
C CYS A 223 16.95 34.99 -3.15
N SER A 224 17.62 34.79 -2.01
CA SER A 224 19.08 34.78 -1.94
C SER A 224 19.70 33.67 -2.80
N LEU A 225 19.09 32.48 -2.84
CA LEU A 225 19.50 31.39 -3.72
C LEU A 225 19.47 31.85 -5.18
N LEU A 226 18.37 32.47 -5.63
CA LEU A 226 18.22 32.97 -7.00
C LEU A 226 19.25 34.06 -7.35
N GLU A 227 19.61 34.92 -6.41
CA GLU A 227 20.63 35.97 -6.59
C GLU A 227 22.06 35.41 -6.73
N HIS A 228 22.32 34.22 -6.19
CA HIS A 228 23.63 33.57 -6.22
C HIS A 228 23.77 32.51 -7.32
N LEU A 229 22.73 32.29 -8.14
CA LEU A 229 22.85 31.43 -9.32
C LEU A 229 23.75 32.11 -10.33
N ASP A 230 24.89 31.47 -10.64
CA ASP A 230 25.84 31.97 -11.63
C ASP A 230 25.20 31.89 -13.05
N PRO A 231 24.96 33.04 -13.71
CA PRO A 231 24.33 33.07 -15.02
C PRO A 231 25.10 32.31 -16.10
N VAL A 232 26.42 32.14 -15.93
CA VAL A 232 27.30 31.44 -16.90
C VAL A 232 27.00 29.94 -16.95
N TRP A 233 26.45 29.36 -15.87
CA TRP A 233 26.12 27.94 -15.77
C TRP A 233 24.64 27.64 -15.99
N LEU A 234 23.82 28.66 -16.29
CA LEU A 234 22.40 28.47 -16.61
C LEU A 234 22.20 28.01 -18.07
N PRO A 235 21.16 27.20 -18.35
CA PRO A 235 20.82 26.82 -19.71
C PRO A 235 20.62 28.06 -20.63
N VAL A 236 21.19 28.03 -21.84
CA VAL A 236 21.30 29.18 -22.78
C VAL A 236 19.96 29.54 -23.47
N HIS A 237 18.82 29.27 -22.84
CA HIS A 237 17.49 29.52 -23.41
C HIS A 237 16.62 30.33 -22.45
N GLY A 238 16.49 31.63 -22.74
CA GLY A 238 15.74 32.63 -21.97
C GLY A 238 16.52 33.94 -21.97
N ALA A 239 15.85 35.09 -22.20
CA ALA A 239 16.49 36.40 -22.27
C ALA A 239 17.42 36.64 -21.06
N ASP A 240 18.60 37.23 -21.33
CA ASP A 240 19.65 37.49 -20.34
C ASP A 240 19.07 37.96 -18.99
N ALA A 241 19.49 37.31 -17.90
CA ALA A 241 19.20 37.78 -16.56
C ALA A 241 19.82 39.18 -16.42
N THR A 242 19.01 40.24 -16.42
CA THR A 242 19.47 41.64 -16.40
C THR A 242 20.44 41.88 -15.24
N PRO A 243 21.74 42.05 -15.50
CA PRO A 243 22.68 42.38 -14.44
C PRO A 243 22.54 43.87 -14.12
N VAL A 244 22.22 44.21 -12.87
CA VAL A 244 22.24 45.60 -12.39
C VAL A 244 23.61 45.88 -11.79
N VAL A 245 24.44 46.64 -12.50
CA VAL A 245 25.72 47.13 -11.97
C VAL A 245 25.45 48.42 -11.18
N VAL A 246 25.63 48.36 -9.86
CA VAL A 246 25.59 49.54 -8.99
C VAL A 246 27.02 50.03 -8.76
N THR A 247 27.42 51.08 -9.46
CA THR A 247 28.65 51.81 -9.15
C THR A 247 28.36 52.86 -8.08
N ILE A 248 28.90 52.64 -6.89
CA ILE A 248 28.94 53.63 -5.80
C ILE A 248 30.30 54.31 -5.87
N THR A 249 30.33 55.64 -6.00
CA THR A 249 31.58 56.39 -5.94
C THR A 249 32.08 56.46 -4.50
N LEU A 250 33.40 56.38 -4.29
CA LEU A 250 34.04 56.36 -2.97
C LEU A 250 33.66 57.56 -2.09
N ASP A 251 33.30 58.69 -2.70
CA ASP A 251 32.84 59.91 -2.01
C ASP A 251 31.41 59.83 -1.44
N SER A 252 30.70 58.70 -1.67
CA SER A 252 29.30 58.46 -1.29
C SER A 252 29.15 57.39 -0.18
N LEU A 253 30.27 56.92 0.37
CA LEU A 253 30.34 56.02 1.52
C LEU A 253 30.34 56.80 2.84
#